data_AF-A0A4P0XXY7-F1
#
_entry.id   AF-A0A4P0XXY7-F1
#
_cell.length_a   1.000
_cell.length_b   1.000
_cell.length_c   1.000
_cell.angle_alpha   90.00
_cell.angle_beta   90.00
_cell.angle_gamma   90.00
#
_symmetry.space_group_name_H-M   'P 1'
#
loop_
_entity.id
_entity.type
_entity.pdbx_description
1 polymer ?
#
loop_
_entity_poly.entity_id
_entity_poly.type
_entity_poly.pdbx_seq_one_letter_code
_entity_poly.pdbx_strand_id
1 'polypeptide(L)'
;MELSVRAMKPEIRDLLIKRIHELADFTAKSYGASSVVEVYDSYPVLTNSPEETDFARALALEVFGREGVLESVSPMNASEDFAFMLRERPGSYFLLGNGEKGEKGGCMVHNPGYDFNDDIITIGATLFARLVEKHCR
;
A
#
# COMPACT_ATOMS: atom_id res chain seq x y z
N MET A 1 5.82 -12.28 24.25
CA MET A 1 5.79 -10.94 23.63
C MET A 1 5.37 -11.13 22.20
N GLU A 2 4.51 -10.27 21.67
CA GLU A 2 4.07 -10.29 20.28
C GLU A 2 4.39 -8.94 19.64
N LEU A 3 4.83 -8.96 18.38
CA LEU A 3 5.29 -7.77 17.66
C LEU A 3 4.70 -7.77 16.24
N SER A 4 4.22 -6.62 15.79
CA SER A 4 3.95 -6.38 14.37
C SER A 4 5.11 -5.59 13.74
N VAL A 5 5.71 -6.12 12.68
CA VAL A 5 6.78 -5.43 11.93
C VAL A 5 6.21 -4.88 10.63
N ARG A 6 6.36 -3.57 10.41
CA ARG A 6 5.96 -2.87 9.17
C ARG A 6 7.15 -2.13 8.61
N ALA A 7 7.32 -2.20 7.29
CA ALA A 7 8.34 -1.45 6.56
C ALA A 7 7.82 -1.07 5.18
N MET A 8 8.37 0.02 4.62
CA MET A 8 8.01 0.49 3.28
C MET A 8 8.90 -0.09 2.18
N LYS A 9 9.88 -0.92 2.54
CA LYS A 9 10.82 -1.55 1.62
C LYS A 9 11.14 -2.97 2.08
N PRO A 10 11.20 -3.96 1.17
CA PRO A 10 11.51 -5.35 1.52
C PRO A 10 12.81 -5.49 2.31
N GLU A 11 13.88 -4.83 1.87
CA GLU A 11 15.20 -4.91 2.50
C GLU A 11 15.22 -4.33 3.92
N ILE A 12 14.33 -3.37 4.21
CA ILE A 12 14.17 -2.81 5.55
C ILE A 12 13.38 -3.77 6.44
N ARG A 13 12.36 -4.46 5.92
CA ARG A 13 11.64 -5.52 6.67
C ARG A 13 12.61 -6.61 7.09
N ASP A 14 13.45 -7.07 6.16
CA ASP A 14 14.43 -8.13 6.41
C ASP A 14 15.48 -7.70 7.45
N LEU A 15 15.95 -6.44 7.35
CA LEU A 15 16.85 -5.87 8.35
C LEU A 15 16.20 -5.82 9.74
N LEU A 16 14.94 -5.37 9.84
CA LEU A 16 14.23 -5.31 11.12
C LEU A 16 14.07 -6.69 11.75
N ILE A 17 13.65 -7.69 10.97
CA ILE A 17 13.53 -9.08 11.44
C ILE A 17 14.87 -9.57 11.96
N LYS A 18 15.95 -9.41 11.19
CA LYS A 18 17.30 -9.79 11.60
C LYS A 18 17.70 -9.12 12.92
N ARG A 19 17.48 -7.81 13.07
CA ARG A 19 17.85 -7.07 14.30
C ARG A 19 17.01 -7.51 15.50
N ILE A 20 15.73 -7.83 15.31
CA ILE A 20 14.87 -8.35 16.39
C ILE A 20 15.43 -9.68 16.91
N HIS A 21 15.81 -10.60 16.01
CA HIS A 21 16.44 -11.86 16.40
C HIS A 21 17.75 -11.63 17.18
N GLU A 22 18.66 -10.79 16.65
CA GLU A 22 19.95 -10.50 17.29
C GLU A 22 19.78 -9.88 18.69
N LEU A 23 18.88 -8.91 18.83
CA LEU A 23 18.65 -8.23 20.11
C LEU A 23 18.02 -9.17 21.14
N ALA A 24 17.05 -10.00 20.73
CA ALA A 24 16.43 -10.96 21.62
C ALA A 24 17.43 -12.02 22.10
N ASP A 25 18.32 -12.49 21.21
CA ASP A 25 19.35 -13.48 21.54
C ASP A 25 20.42 -12.90 22.48
N PHE A 26 20.99 -11.74 22.14
CA PHE A 26 22.02 -11.11 22.99
C PHE A 26 21.49 -10.72 24.36
N THR A 27 20.26 -10.21 24.43
CA THR A 27 19.63 -9.88 25.70
C THR A 27 19.40 -11.15 26.53
N ALA A 28 18.85 -12.22 25.96
CA ALA A 28 18.65 -13.45 26.73
C ALA A 28 19.99 -14.04 27.25
N LYS A 29 21.02 -14.06 26.39
CA LYS A 29 22.36 -14.56 26.74
C LYS A 29 23.01 -13.75 27.86
N SER A 30 22.83 -12.44 27.91
CA SER A 30 23.42 -11.61 28.97
C SER A 30 22.88 -11.95 30.37
N TYR A 31 21.72 -12.61 30.45
CA TYR A 31 21.11 -13.09 31.69
C TYR A 31 21.21 -14.61 31.88
N GLY A 32 22.01 -15.31 31.07
CA GLY A 32 22.13 -16.77 31.13
C GLY A 32 20.87 -17.52 30.68
N ALA A 33 20.00 -16.87 29.89
CA ALA A 33 18.78 -17.45 29.34
C ALA A 33 18.90 -17.71 27.82
N SER A 34 17.84 -18.26 27.23
CA SER A 34 17.68 -18.41 25.78
C SER A 34 16.39 -17.75 25.30
N SER A 35 16.33 -17.41 24.02
CA SER A 35 15.14 -16.85 23.37
C SER A 35 14.85 -17.60 22.07
N VAL A 36 13.57 -17.65 21.71
CA VAL A 36 13.09 -18.14 20.42
C VAL A 36 12.23 -17.04 19.83
N VAL A 37 12.55 -16.64 18.60
CA VAL A 37 11.77 -15.66 17.83
C VAL A 37 11.23 -16.41 16.62
N GLU A 38 9.91 -16.47 16.52
CA GLU A 38 9.21 -17.04 15.38
C GLU A 38 8.68 -15.91 14.50
N VAL A 39 8.92 -16.02 13.20
CA VAL A 39 8.46 -15.03 12.22
C VAL A 39 7.38 -15.68 11.38
N TYR A 40 6.20 -15.09 11.44
CA TYR A 40 5.07 -15.48 10.62
C TYR A 40 5.06 -14.59 9.38
N ASP A 41 4.99 -15.20 8.20
CA ASP A 41 4.86 -14.43 6.98
C ASP A 41 3.52 -13.70 6.96
N SER A 42 3.60 -12.46 6.50
CA SER A 42 2.46 -11.55 6.42
C SER A 42 2.50 -10.86 5.05
N TYR A 43 1.76 -9.77 4.92
CA TYR A 43 1.66 -9.01 3.68
C TYR A 43 3.05 -8.53 3.20
N PRO A 44 3.42 -8.81 1.94
CA PRO A 44 4.57 -8.19 1.30
C PRO A 44 4.43 -6.67 1.27
N VAL A 45 5.55 -5.99 1.04
CA VAL A 45 5.51 -4.56 0.75
C VAL A 45 4.86 -4.38 -0.62
N LEU A 46 3.72 -3.68 -0.67
CA LEU A 46 3.09 -3.29 -1.93
C LEU A 46 4.03 -2.33 -2.65
N THR A 47 4.53 -2.77 -3.80
CA THR A 47 5.43 -1.97 -4.64
C THR A 47 4.86 -1.97 -6.04
N ASN A 48 4.47 -0.79 -6.52
CA ASN A 48 4.05 -0.64 -7.90
C ASN A 48 5.25 -0.68 -8.83
N SER A 49 5.05 -1.26 -10.01
CA SER A 49 6.02 -1.18 -11.08
C SER A 49 6.03 0.23 -11.69
N PRO A 50 7.21 0.81 -11.99
CA PRO A 50 7.30 2.18 -12.54
C PRO A 50 6.55 2.34 -13.87
N GLU A 51 6.71 1.41 -14.80
CA GLU A 51 6.13 1.51 -16.15
C GLU A 51 4.60 1.51 -16.13
N GLU A 52 3.99 0.59 -15.39
CA GLU A 52 2.54 0.48 -15.24
C GLU A 52 1.96 1.67 -14.48
N THR A 53 2.72 2.23 -13.53
CA THR A 53 2.32 3.43 -12.78
C THR A 53 2.38 4.68 -13.66
N ASP A 54 3.43 4.83 -14.45
CA ASP A 54 3.54 5.94 -15.39
C ASP A 54 2.46 5.87 -16.48
N PHE A 55 2.14 4.66 -16.96
CA PHE A 55 1.01 4.44 -17.88
C PHE A 55 -0.32 4.86 -17.25
N ALA A 56 -0.63 4.35 -16.04
CA ALA A 56 -1.86 4.69 -15.34
C ALA A 56 -1.96 6.19 -15.05
N ARG A 57 -0.85 6.83 -14.64
CA ARG A 57 -0.79 8.28 -14.39
C ARG A 57 -1.01 9.08 -15.67
N ALA A 58 -0.37 8.72 -16.77
CA ALA A 58 -0.53 9.40 -18.05
C ALA A 58 -1.99 9.34 -18.53
N LEU A 59 -2.64 8.20 -18.37
CA LEU A 59 -4.06 8.05 -18.71
C LEU A 59 -4.97 8.85 -17.78
N ALA A 60 -4.71 8.84 -16.48
CA ALA A 60 -5.47 9.66 -15.53
C ALA A 60 -5.36 11.16 -15.85
N LEU A 61 -4.17 11.63 -16.24
CA LEU A 61 -3.95 13.01 -16.69
C LEU A 61 -4.68 13.33 -17.99
N GLU A 62 -4.76 12.39 -18.93
CA GLU A 62 -5.53 12.54 -20.18
C GLU A 62 -7.03 12.69 -19.89
N VAL A 63 -7.56 11.90 -18.96
CA VAL A 63 -9.00 11.84 -18.68
C VAL A 63 -9.46 12.96 -17.75
N PHE A 64 -8.69 13.28 -16.71
CA PHE A 64 -9.10 14.18 -15.62
C PHE A 64 -8.31 15.50 -15.59
N GLY A 65 -7.35 15.68 -16.50
CA GLY A 65 -6.47 16.84 -16.51
C GLY A 65 -5.49 16.87 -15.34
N ARG A 66 -4.70 17.94 -15.26
CA ARG A 66 -3.66 18.08 -14.22
C ARG A 66 -4.25 18.24 -12.81
N GLU A 67 -5.40 18.90 -12.69
CA GLU A 67 -6.04 19.17 -11.41
C GLU A 67 -6.67 17.92 -10.79
N GLY A 68 -7.03 16.92 -11.60
CA GLY A 68 -7.60 15.66 -11.14
C GLY A 68 -6.59 14.60 -10.69
N VAL A 69 -5.28 14.89 -10.74
CA VAL A 69 -4.23 13.91 -10.43
C VAL A 69 -3.17 14.52 -9.52
N LEU A 70 -2.98 13.90 -8.34
CA LEU A 70 -1.88 14.24 -7.46
C LEU A 70 -0.55 13.74 -8.04
N GLU A 71 0.49 14.58 -7.97
CA GLU A 71 1.82 14.25 -8.52
C GLU A 71 2.47 13.07 -7.81
N SER A 72 2.29 13.00 -6.49
CA SER A 72 2.78 11.89 -5.66
C SER A 72 1.93 11.77 -4.41
N VAL A 73 1.91 10.57 -3.84
CA VAL A 73 1.33 10.29 -2.54
C VAL A 73 2.42 9.71 -1.65
N SER A 74 2.48 10.17 -0.41
CA SER A 74 3.39 9.59 0.58
C SER A 74 3.08 8.10 0.78
N PRO A 75 4.10 7.23 0.94
CA PRO A 75 3.87 5.83 1.28
C PRO A 75 3.01 5.69 2.54
N MET A 76 2.03 4.78 2.50
CA MET A 76 1.12 4.50 3.60
C MET A 76 1.55 3.24 4.34
N ASN A 77 1.34 3.22 5.67
CA ASN A 77 1.67 2.08 6.52
C ASN A 77 0.58 1.00 6.56
N ALA A 78 -0.51 1.22 5.82
CA ALA A 78 -1.56 0.23 5.59
C ALA A 78 -0.97 -0.97 4.83
N SER A 79 -1.35 -2.18 5.26
CA SER A 79 -1.05 -3.41 4.51
C SER A 79 -2.17 -3.65 3.51
N GLU A 80 -1.82 -4.13 2.33
CA GLU A 80 -2.75 -4.43 1.24
C GLU A 80 -2.37 -5.75 0.59
N ASP A 81 -3.33 -6.65 0.37
CA ASP A 81 -3.09 -8.00 -0.14
C ASP A 81 -2.84 -8.02 -1.65
N PHE A 82 -3.19 -6.95 -2.36
CA PHE A 82 -2.80 -6.72 -3.74
C PHE A 82 -1.26 -6.75 -3.93
N ALA A 83 -0.49 -6.54 -2.86
CA ALA A 83 0.95 -6.74 -2.85
C ALA A 83 1.36 -8.15 -3.32
N PHE A 84 0.55 -9.18 -3.05
CA PHE A 84 0.80 -10.53 -3.56
C PHE A 84 0.63 -10.61 -5.08
N MET A 85 -0.36 -9.92 -5.65
CA MET A 85 -0.54 -9.88 -7.11
C MET A 85 0.64 -9.18 -7.79
N LEU A 86 1.10 -8.07 -7.21
CA LEU A 86 2.24 -7.30 -7.74
C LEU A 86 3.60 -8.02 -7.63
N ARG A 87 3.71 -9.04 -6.76
CA ARG A 87 4.89 -9.91 -6.77
C ARG A 87 4.95 -10.81 -7.98
N GLU A 88 3.80 -11.22 -8.50
CA GLU A 88 3.70 -12.16 -9.61
C GLU A 88 3.68 -11.46 -10.96
N ARG A 89 3.11 -10.25 -11.03
CA ARG A 89 2.95 -9.50 -12.27
C ARG A 89 3.22 -8.02 -12.07
N PRO A 90 3.92 -7.36 -13.01
CA PRO A 90 4.00 -5.91 -13.05
C PRO A 90 2.60 -5.28 -13.05
N GLY A 91 2.42 -4.23 -12.28
CA GLY A 91 1.11 -3.60 -12.10
C GLY A 91 1.20 -2.30 -11.29
N SER A 92 0.05 -1.62 -11.20
CA SER A 92 -0.10 -0.40 -10.44
C SER A 92 -1.37 -0.44 -9.59
N TYR A 93 -1.21 -0.24 -8.30
CA TYR A 93 -2.26 0.01 -7.33
C TYR A 93 -2.25 1.51 -7.00
N PHE A 94 -3.37 2.19 -7.22
CA PHE A 94 -3.49 3.61 -7.03
C PHE A 94 -4.66 3.94 -6.10
N LEU A 95 -4.58 5.10 -5.46
CA LEU A 95 -5.65 5.62 -4.61
C LEU A 95 -6.57 6.51 -5.45
N LEU A 96 -7.86 6.37 -5.21
CA LEU A 96 -8.88 7.26 -5.74
C LEU A 96 -9.34 8.20 -4.62
N GLY A 97 -9.26 9.52 -4.85
CA GLY A 97 -9.74 10.50 -3.89
C GLY A 97 -11.23 10.34 -3.64
N ASN A 98 -11.62 10.13 -2.38
CA ASN A 98 -13.00 9.84 -1.99
C ASN A 98 -13.70 11.02 -1.29
N GLY A 99 -12.97 12.06 -0.89
CA GLY A 99 -13.54 13.25 -0.25
C GLY A 99 -12.59 13.89 0.75
N GLU A 100 -12.91 15.12 1.15
CA GLU A 100 -12.10 15.93 2.06
C GLU A 100 -12.59 15.84 3.51
N LYS A 101 -11.74 16.24 4.45
CA LYS A 101 -12.08 16.21 5.88
C LYS A 101 -13.36 16.99 6.18
N GLY A 102 -14.35 16.30 6.74
CA GLY A 102 -15.66 16.88 7.09
C GLY A 102 -16.75 16.60 6.05
N GLU A 103 -16.40 15.98 4.92
CA GLU A 103 -17.32 15.54 3.88
C GLU A 103 -17.46 14.01 3.88
N LYS A 104 -18.38 13.50 3.06
CA LYS A 104 -18.43 12.06 2.75
C LYS A 104 -17.08 11.61 2.19
N GLY A 105 -16.64 10.43 2.60
CA GLY A 105 -15.37 9.84 2.20
C GLY A 105 -14.13 10.46 2.84
N GLY A 106 -14.26 11.57 3.58
CA GLY A 106 -13.15 12.29 4.22
C GLY A 106 -12.63 11.68 5.51
N CYS A 107 -13.28 10.64 6.02
CA CYS A 107 -12.78 9.84 7.13
C CYS A 107 -11.86 8.74 6.63
N MET A 108 -10.87 8.35 7.45
CA MET A 108 -10.05 7.19 7.15
C MET A 108 -10.91 5.92 7.11
N VAL A 109 -10.58 5.02 6.20
CA VAL A 109 -11.12 3.65 6.19
C VAL A 109 -10.95 3.02 7.59
N HIS A 110 -11.90 2.18 8.00
CA HIS A 110 -12.06 1.63 9.36
C HIS A 110 -12.58 2.58 10.44
N ASN A 111 -12.80 3.87 10.16
CA ASN A 111 -13.51 4.74 11.09
C ASN A 111 -15.02 4.38 11.12
N PRO A 112 -15.67 4.25 12.30
CA PRO A 112 -17.12 3.96 12.39
C PRO A 112 -18.02 5.02 11.73
N GLY A 113 -17.54 6.26 11.61
CA GLY A 113 -18.22 7.35 10.91
C GLY A 113 -17.84 7.46 9.43
N TYR A 114 -17.14 6.47 8.86
CA TYR A 114 -16.86 6.43 7.44
C TYR A 114 -18.17 6.27 6.65
N ASP A 115 -18.47 7.27 5.82
CA ASP A 115 -19.55 7.26 4.84
C ASP A 115 -18.91 7.37 3.45
N PHE A 116 -19.24 6.47 2.54
CA PHE A 116 -18.64 6.45 1.20
C PHE A 116 -19.20 7.60 0.35
N ASN A 117 -18.38 8.16 -0.55
CA ASN A 117 -18.83 9.21 -1.44
C ASN A 117 -19.25 8.62 -2.80
N ASP A 118 -20.56 8.37 -2.98
CA ASP A 118 -21.09 7.79 -4.21
C ASP A 118 -20.80 8.60 -5.48
N ASP A 119 -20.52 9.91 -5.37
CA ASP A 119 -20.24 10.77 -6.51
C ASP A 119 -18.96 10.37 -7.25
N ILE A 120 -18.03 9.67 -6.58
CA ILE A 120 -16.77 9.22 -7.18
C ILE A 120 -16.90 7.94 -8.00
N ILE A 121 -18.04 7.23 -7.93
CA ILE A 121 -18.22 5.93 -8.60
C ILE A 121 -17.98 6.07 -10.11
N THR A 122 -18.53 7.11 -10.73
CA THR A 122 -18.38 7.33 -12.18
C THR A 122 -16.94 7.68 -12.55
N ILE A 123 -16.22 8.40 -11.67
CA ILE A 123 -14.80 8.74 -11.87
C ILE A 123 -13.95 7.46 -11.86
N GLY A 124 -14.12 6.63 -10.82
CA GLY A 124 -13.39 5.37 -10.69
C GLY A 124 -13.70 4.40 -11.84
N ALA A 125 -14.98 4.22 -12.17
CA ALA A 125 -15.41 3.37 -13.29
C ALA A 125 -14.84 3.83 -14.63
N THR A 126 -14.82 5.16 -14.88
CA THR A 126 -14.24 5.73 -16.10
C THR A 126 -12.75 5.42 -16.20
N LEU A 127 -11.98 5.58 -15.11
CA LEU A 127 -10.55 5.29 -15.13
C LEU A 127 -10.28 3.81 -15.47
N PHE A 128 -10.97 2.88 -14.81
CA PHE A 128 -10.80 1.44 -15.11
C PHE A 128 -11.24 1.07 -16.52
N ALA A 129 -12.36 1.61 -17.02
CA ALA A 129 -12.80 1.38 -18.39
C ALA A 129 -11.73 1.85 -19.40
N ARG A 130 -11.19 3.06 -19.19
CA ARG A 130 -10.14 3.62 -20.06
C ARG A 130 -8.84 2.83 -19.99
N LEU A 131 -8.46 2.34 -18.80
CA LEU A 131 -7.27 1.48 -18.64
C LEU A 131 -7.40 0.22 -19.47
N VAL A 132 -8.55 -0.47 -19.39
CA VAL A 132 -8.82 -1.68 -20.17
C VAL A 132 -8.84 -1.37 -21.66
N GLU A 133 -9.53 -0.30 -22.09
CA GLU A 133 -9.59 0.08 -23.50
C GLU A 133 -8.22 0.38 -24.10
N LYS A 134 -7.33 1.04 -23.35
CA LYS A 134 -6.02 1.46 -23.84
C LYS A 134 -4.94 0.39 -23.70
N HIS A 135 -5.11 -0.57 -22.78
CA HIS A 135 -4.16 -1.66 -22.59
C HIS A 135 -4.49 -2.89 -23.45
N CYS A 136 -5.77 -3.18 -23.67
CA CYS A 136 -6.22 -4.41 -24.33
C CYS A 136 -6.59 -4.23 -25.81
N ARG A 137 -6.50 -3.02 -26.37
CA ARG A 137 -6.67 -2.75 -27.80
C ARG A 137 -5.33 -2.39 -28.41
#